data_AF-A0A1Z3CI84-F1
#
_entry.id   AF-A0A1Z3CI84-F1
#
_cell.length_a   1.000
_cell.length_b   1.000
_cell.length_c   1.000
_cell.angle_alpha   90.00
_cell.angle_beta   90.00
_cell.angle_gamma   90.00
#
_symmetry.space_group_name_H-M   'P 1'
#
loop_
_entity.id
_entity.type
_entity.pdbx_description
1 polymer ?
#
loop_
_entity_poly.entity_id
_entity_poly.type
_entity_poly.pdbx_seq_one_letter_code
_entity_poly.pdbx_strand_id
1 'polypeptide(L)'
;MEKSKLILEPISNGKAVLMQDYIYSINGYDIKVFKGFVTDGASVPHSLQWLYNPYGKYINAAVIHDYLYSTYNNTGINRTLADKIFRHIMKETGVDKRTCRRFYNAVKYFGETSWKSKLQNEGYKDRAIVDRTKEAREYYNFWYKVLGL
;
A
#
# COMPACT_ATOMS: atom_id res chain seq x y z
N MET A 1 2.13 -1.08 12.83
CA MET A 1 3.46 -1.29 13.43
C MET A 1 4.29 -2.31 12.67
N GLU A 2 5.54 -1.99 12.38
CA GLU A 2 6.53 -2.89 11.77
C GLU A 2 6.82 -4.09 12.70
N LYS A 3 6.76 -5.32 12.17
CA LYS A 3 7.03 -6.57 12.91
C LYS A 3 8.35 -7.22 12.54
N SER A 4 8.81 -7.01 11.31
CA SER A 4 10.12 -7.46 10.83
C SER A 4 10.84 -6.27 10.21
N LYS A 5 12.16 -6.21 10.37
CA LYS A 5 12.97 -5.15 9.77
C LYS A 5 12.83 -5.14 8.25
N LEU A 6 12.63 -3.97 7.65
CA LEU A 6 12.70 -3.84 6.21
C LEU A 6 14.15 -3.95 5.71
N ILE A 7 14.44 -4.94 4.86
CA ILE A 7 15.76 -5.12 4.22
C ILE A 7 15.57 -5.16 2.71
N LEU A 8 16.04 -4.11 2.04
CA LEU A 8 15.96 -3.92 0.60
C LEU A 8 17.35 -3.92 0.00
N GLU A 9 17.53 -4.64 -1.09
CA GLU A 9 18.71 -4.58 -1.93
C GLU A 9 18.37 -3.83 -3.23
N PRO A 10 19.02 -2.70 -3.54
CA PRO A 10 18.81 -1.99 -4.80
C PRO A 10 19.21 -2.87 -5.99
N ILE A 11 18.38 -2.86 -7.04
CA ILE A 11 18.66 -3.50 -8.32
C ILE A 11 18.66 -2.44 -9.45
N SER A 12 19.05 -2.83 -10.67
CA SER A 12 19.06 -1.91 -11.82
C SER A 12 17.70 -1.24 -12.05
N ASN A 13 17.71 -0.03 -12.61
CA ASN A 13 16.52 0.76 -12.97
C ASN A 13 15.72 1.32 -11.78
N GLY A 14 16.37 1.56 -10.64
CA GLY A 14 15.75 2.23 -9.49
C GLY A 14 14.76 1.38 -8.70
N LYS A 15 14.76 0.06 -8.94
CA LYS A 15 13.96 -0.90 -8.18
C LYS A 15 14.76 -1.44 -7.00
N ALA A 16 14.08 -2.08 -6.06
CA ALA A 16 14.71 -2.82 -4.98
C ALA A 16 14.01 -4.16 -4.76
N VAL A 17 14.74 -5.15 -4.28
CA VAL A 17 14.22 -6.47 -3.93
C VAL A 17 14.21 -6.66 -2.42
N LEU A 18 13.12 -7.24 -1.90
CA LEU A 18 13.04 -7.63 -0.50
C LEU A 18 13.95 -8.83 -0.22
N MET A 19 14.89 -8.67 0.70
CA MET A 19 15.86 -9.73 1.05
C MET A 19 15.35 -10.71 2.10
N GLN A 20 14.24 -10.37 2.75
CA GLN A 20 13.51 -11.21 3.69
C GLN A 20 12.02 -10.92 3.63
N ASP A 21 11.22 -11.78 4.25
CA ASP A 21 9.80 -11.52 4.44
C ASP A 21 9.62 -10.24 5.26
N TYR A 22 8.76 -9.34 4.77
CA TYR A 22 8.43 -8.10 5.43
C TYR A 22 6.99 -8.14 5.96
N ILE A 23 6.83 -7.99 7.28
CA ILE A 23 5.57 -8.07 7.98
C ILE A 23 5.27 -6.72 8.62
N TYR A 24 4.12 -6.15 8.27
CA TYR A 24 3.58 -4.94 8.87
C TYR A 24 2.19 -5.18 9.43
N SER A 25 2.00 -4.86 10.70
CA SER A 25 0.72 -5.06 11.38
C SER A 25 -0.12 -3.78 11.34
N ILE A 26 -1.35 -3.86 10.86
CA ILE A 26 -2.34 -2.78 10.88
C ILE A 26 -3.38 -3.13 11.94
N ASN A 27 -3.29 -2.52 13.12
CA ASN A 27 -4.20 -2.77 14.25
C ASN A 27 -4.43 -4.27 14.56
N GLY A 28 -3.38 -5.08 14.45
CA GLY A 28 -3.43 -6.54 14.71
C GLY A 28 -3.65 -7.41 13.47
N TYR A 29 -3.90 -6.83 12.30
CA TYR A 29 -3.90 -7.55 11.03
C TYR A 29 -2.52 -7.49 10.36
N ASP A 30 -1.87 -8.64 10.22
CA ASP A 30 -0.51 -8.71 9.67
C ASP A 30 -0.54 -8.84 8.14
N ILE A 31 0.03 -7.85 7.46
CA ILE A 31 0.29 -7.88 6.03
C ILE A 31 1.71 -8.38 5.82
N LYS A 32 1.84 -9.54 5.17
CA LYS A 32 3.12 -10.16 4.83
C LYS A 32 3.44 -9.95 3.35
N VAL A 33 4.59 -9.33 3.09
CA VAL A 33 5.22 -9.25 1.77
C VAL A 33 6.35 -10.26 1.74
N PHE A 34 6.40 -11.10 0.71
CA PHE A 34 7.33 -12.21 0.63
C PHE A 34 8.74 -11.75 0.20
N LYS A 35 9.77 -12.46 0.69
CA LYS A 35 11.14 -12.33 0.20
C LYS A 35 11.20 -12.50 -1.32
N GLY A 36 11.94 -11.64 -1.99
CA GLY A 36 12.06 -11.62 -3.46
C GLY A 36 11.01 -10.77 -4.14
N PHE A 37 10.05 -10.19 -3.39
CA PHE A 37 9.16 -9.18 -3.95
C PHE A 37 9.97 -7.97 -4.42
N VAL A 38 9.78 -7.62 -5.69
CA VAL A 38 10.40 -6.44 -6.30
C VAL A 38 9.45 -5.26 -6.12
N THR A 39 9.95 -4.24 -5.44
CA THR A 39 9.26 -2.97 -5.22
C THR A 39 9.95 -1.92 -6.07
N ASP A 40 9.14 -1.03 -6.64
CA ASP A 40 9.65 0.17 -7.31
C ASP A 40 9.89 1.29 -6.27
N GLY A 41 9.71 0.97 -4.97
CA GLY A 41 9.78 1.88 -3.85
C GLY A 41 8.62 2.84 -3.87
N ALA A 42 8.88 4.10 -3.50
CA ALA A 42 7.91 5.14 -3.78
C ALA A 42 7.90 5.37 -5.31
N SER A 43 7.03 4.64 -6.01
CA SER A 43 6.66 4.79 -7.44
C SER A 43 6.02 6.16 -7.68
N VAL A 44 6.80 7.19 -7.43
CA VAL A 44 6.41 8.59 -7.46
C VAL A 44 6.59 9.03 -8.92
N PRO A 45 5.55 9.60 -9.57
CA PRO A 45 5.68 10.19 -10.90
C PRO A 45 6.95 11.06 -10.96
N HIS A 46 7.69 11.04 -12.07
CA HIS A 46 8.97 11.76 -12.22
C HIS A 46 8.92 13.22 -11.72
N SER A 47 7.77 13.88 -11.86
CA SER A 47 7.49 15.25 -11.39
C SER A 47 7.47 15.44 -9.86
N LEU A 48 7.34 14.36 -9.09
CA LEU A 48 7.34 14.37 -7.63
C LEU A 48 8.63 13.75 -7.05
N GLN A 49 9.52 13.16 -7.87
CA GLN A 49 10.79 12.58 -7.41
C GLN A 49 11.76 13.63 -6.84
N TRP A 50 11.70 14.89 -7.31
CA TRP A 50 12.58 15.98 -6.82
C TRP A 50 12.32 16.37 -5.35
N LEU A 51 11.16 15.98 -4.79
CA LEU A 51 10.74 16.37 -3.45
C LEU A 51 11.04 15.27 -2.40
N TYR A 52 11.51 14.08 -2.81
CA TYR A 52 11.39 12.87 -1.99
C TYR A 52 12.57 11.90 -2.14
N ASN A 53 13.26 11.61 -1.04
CA ASN A 53 14.28 10.55 -0.95
C ASN A 53 13.59 9.17 -1.02
N PRO A 54 13.81 8.32 -2.04
CA PRO A 54 13.11 7.04 -2.19
C PRO A 54 13.19 6.12 -0.96
N TYR A 55 14.17 6.31 -0.06
CA TYR A 55 14.35 5.57 1.19
C TYR A 55 13.95 6.36 2.46
N GLY A 56 13.09 7.38 2.31
CA GLY A 56 12.60 8.20 3.42
C GLY A 56 11.63 7.48 4.36
N LYS A 57 11.09 8.22 5.34
CA LYS A 57 10.19 7.70 6.40
C LYS A 57 8.91 6.97 5.93
N TYR A 58 8.60 7.04 4.63
CA TYR A 58 7.45 6.38 4.00
C TYR A 58 7.80 5.07 3.29
N ILE A 59 9.05 4.61 3.30
CA ILE A 59 9.44 3.39 2.58
C ILE A 59 8.66 2.15 3.05
N ASN A 60 8.42 2.02 4.36
CA ASN A 60 7.57 0.98 4.94
C ASN A 60 6.16 1.01 4.34
N ALA A 61 5.59 2.21 4.18
CA ALA A 61 4.28 2.39 3.59
C ALA A 61 4.28 2.03 2.10
N ALA A 62 5.33 2.45 1.38
CA ALA A 62 5.47 2.20 -0.06
C ALA A 62 5.57 0.71 -0.38
N VAL A 63 6.38 -0.05 0.37
CA VAL A 63 6.52 -1.51 0.15
C VAL A 63 5.19 -2.25 0.36
N ILE A 64 4.44 -1.91 1.41
CA ILE A 64 3.11 -2.48 1.65
C ILE A 64 2.13 -2.08 0.54
N HIS A 65 2.16 -0.83 0.11
CA HIS A 65 1.29 -0.32 -0.96
C HIS A 65 1.57 -1.00 -2.30
N ASP A 66 2.84 -1.09 -2.70
CA ASP A 66 3.30 -1.79 -3.91
C ASP A 66 2.84 -3.24 -3.90
N TYR A 67 2.98 -3.96 -2.77
CA TYR A 67 2.50 -5.33 -2.65
C TYR A 67 0.99 -5.41 -2.87
N LEU A 68 0.22 -4.57 -2.18
CA LEU A 68 -1.25 -4.53 -2.32
C LEU A 68 -1.69 -4.17 -3.74
N TYR A 69 -0.93 -3.36 -4.46
CA TYR A 69 -1.16 -2.97 -5.84
C TYR A 69 -0.72 -4.03 -6.86
N SER A 70 0.25 -4.86 -6.52
CA SER A 70 0.78 -5.93 -7.38
C SER A 70 -0.25 -7.04 -7.64
N THR A 71 0.08 -7.92 -8.59
CA THR A 71 -0.70 -9.14 -8.89
C THR A 71 -0.67 -10.15 -7.73
N TYR A 72 0.29 -10.02 -6.82
CA TYR A 72 0.53 -10.99 -5.73
C TYR A 72 -0.29 -10.73 -4.47
N ASN A 73 -1.02 -9.61 -4.39
CA ASN A 73 -1.91 -9.34 -3.28
C ASN A 73 -2.98 -10.44 -3.19
N ASN A 74 -2.90 -11.24 -2.13
CA ASN A 74 -3.81 -12.33 -1.81
C ASN A 74 -4.73 -12.02 -0.62
N THR A 75 -4.67 -10.79 -0.09
CA THR A 75 -5.38 -10.40 1.14
C THR A 75 -6.87 -10.18 0.92
N GLY A 76 -7.30 -9.87 -0.30
CA GLY A 76 -8.67 -9.38 -0.58
C GLY A 76 -8.86 -7.89 -0.28
N ILE A 77 -7.78 -7.17 0.04
CA ILE A 77 -7.79 -5.71 0.21
C ILE A 77 -7.78 -5.05 -1.16
N ASN A 78 -8.77 -4.20 -1.40
CA ASN A 78 -8.94 -3.46 -2.65
C ASN A 78 -8.09 -2.18 -2.67
N ARG A 79 -8.08 -1.50 -3.82
CA ARG A 79 -7.32 -0.26 -4.02
C ARG A 79 -7.63 0.80 -2.96
N THR A 80 -8.91 1.04 -2.71
CA THR A 80 -9.36 2.09 -1.77
C THR A 80 -8.84 1.85 -0.35
N LEU A 81 -8.87 0.60 0.13
CA LEU A 81 -8.30 0.24 1.42
C LEU A 81 -6.77 0.26 1.40
N ALA A 82 -6.12 -0.17 0.31
CA ALA A 82 -4.67 -0.10 0.16
C ALA A 82 -4.16 1.35 0.29
N ASP A 83 -4.84 2.33 -0.33
CA ASP A 83 -4.49 3.75 -0.21
C ASP A 83 -4.71 4.29 1.22
N LYS A 84 -5.73 3.79 1.92
CA LYS A 84 -5.97 4.14 3.33
C LYS A 84 -4.90 3.55 4.25
N ILE A 85 -4.51 2.30 4.02
CA ILE A 85 -3.40 1.63 4.73
C ILE A 85 -2.11 2.40 4.52
N PHE A 86 -1.80 2.77 3.27
CA PHE A 86 -0.63 3.59 2.95
C PHE A 86 -0.60 4.90 3.76
N ARG A 87 -1.72 5.63 3.78
CA ARG A 87 -1.85 6.85 4.59
C ARG A 87 -1.73 6.58 6.09
N HIS A 88 -2.27 5.46 6.58
CA HIS A 88 -2.18 5.07 7.98
C HIS A 88 -0.74 4.80 8.39
N ILE A 89 -0.02 3.97 7.63
CA ILE A 89 1.40 3.66 7.88
C ILE A 89 2.24 4.93 7.88
N MET A 90 2.08 5.82 6.89
CA MET A 90 2.82 7.09 6.86
C MET A 90 2.60 7.94 8.12
N LYS A 91 1.36 8.01 8.63
CA LYS A 91 1.08 8.72 9.89
C LYS A 91 1.75 8.04 11.08
N GLU A 92 1.70 6.71 11.13
CA GLU A 92 2.30 5.91 12.18
C GLU A 92 3.83 6.06 12.21
N THR A 93 4.48 6.14 11.05
CA THR A 93 5.94 6.34 10.93
C THR A 93 6.39 7.81 11.06
N GLY A 94 5.47 8.71 11.43
CA GLY A 94 5.79 10.12 11.72
C GLY A 94 6.08 10.97 10.48
N VAL A 95 5.53 10.61 9.33
CA VAL A 95 5.51 11.48 8.14
C VAL A 95 4.61 12.68 8.41
N ASP A 96 5.04 13.88 8.04
CA ASP A 96 4.27 15.10 8.31
C ASP A 96 2.90 15.09 7.60
N LYS A 97 1.94 15.82 8.18
CA LYS A 97 0.55 15.84 7.71
C LYS A 97 0.42 16.34 6.25
N ARG A 98 1.28 17.25 5.81
CA ARG A 98 1.24 17.83 4.46
C ARG A 98 1.70 16.78 3.44
N THR A 99 2.81 16.11 3.70
CA THR A 99 3.31 15.00 2.87
C THR A 99 2.31 13.86 2.82
N CYS A 100 1.77 13.42 3.96
CA CYS A 100 0.74 12.38 4.01
C CYS A 100 -0.47 12.71 3.12
N ARG A 101 -0.94 13.96 3.14
CA ARG A 101 -2.08 14.41 2.34
C ARG A 101 -1.75 14.42 0.85
N ARG A 102 -0.56 14.92 0.47
CA ARG A 102 -0.12 14.94 -0.93
C ARG A 102 -0.03 13.53 -1.50
N PHE A 103 0.60 12.61 -0.75
CA PHE A 103 0.80 11.22 -1.17
C PHE A 103 -0.51 10.48 -1.28
N TYR A 104 -1.39 10.61 -0.28
CA TYR A 104 -2.72 10.01 -0.32
C TYR A 104 -3.55 10.52 -1.50
N ASN A 105 -3.53 11.82 -1.77
CA ASN A 105 -4.24 12.38 -2.93
C ASN A 105 -3.64 11.87 -4.25
N ALA A 106 -2.32 11.74 -4.35
CA ALA A 106 -1.67 11.23 -5.55
C ALA A 106 -2.11 9.79 -5.86
N VAL A 107 -2.05 8.87 -4.89
CA VAL A 107 -2.48 7.48 -5.12
C VAL A 107 -3.98 7.37 -5.37
N LYS A 108 -4.80 8.16 -4.63
CA LYS A 108 -6.26 8.15 -4.79
C LYS A 108 -6.71 8.56 -6.19
N TYR A 109 -6.07 9.57 -6.79
CA TYR A 109 -6.50 10.13 -8.07
C TYR A 109 -5.75 9.55 -9.28
N PHE A 110 -4.50 9.09 -9.11
CA PHE A 110 -3.65 8.62 -10.22
C PHE A 110 -3.24 7.14 -10.12
N GLY A 111 -3.45 6.50 -8.96
CA GLY A 111 -3.02 5.12 -8.71
C GLY A 111 -3.76 4.05 -9.51
N GLU A 112 -4.92 4.37 -10.11
CA GLU A 112 -5.69 3.39 -10.91
C GLU A 112 -4.86 2.70 -11.97
N THR A 113 -4.01 3.47 -12.64
CA THR A 113 -3.17 2.99 -13.75
C THR A 113 -2.11 1.98 -13.32
N SER A 114 -1.71 2.02 -12.04
CA SER A 114 -0.73 1.11 -11.45
C SER A 114 -1.37 -0.12 -10.80
N TRP A 115 -2.68 -0.11 -10.55
CA TRP A 115 -3.39 -1.24 -9.95
C TRP A 115 -3.40 -2.44 -10.90
N LYS A 116 -2.86 -3.57 -10.45
CA LYS A 116 -2.85 -4.82 -11.22
C LYS A 116 -3.96 -5.77 -10.77
N SER A 117 -4.51 -6.54 -11.71
CA SER A 117 -5.41 -7.66 -11.41
C SER A 117 -4.69 -8.73 -10.59
N LYS A 118 -5.40 -9.33 -9.63
CA LYS A 118 -4.77 -10.25 -8.67
C LYS A 118 -4.79 -11.68 -9.20
N LEU A 119 -3.73 -12.41 -8.88
CA LEU A 119 -3.69 -13.86 -9.11
C LEU A 119 -4.71 -14.59 -8.23
N GLN A 120 -4.95 -14.07 -7.02
CA GLN A 120 -5.87 -14.64 -6.04
C GLN A 120 -6.59 -13.51 -5.31
N ASN A 121 -7.88 -13.68 -5.05
CA ASN A 121 -8.67 -12.82 -4.15
C ASN A 121 -8.54 -11.32 -4.47
N GLU A 122 -9.13 -10.87 -5.59
CA GLU A 122 -9.19 -9.45 -5.96
C GLU A 122 -9.92 -8.56 -4.93
N GLY A 123 -10.66 -9.17 -4.01
CA GLY A 123 -11.53 -8.46 -3.08
C GLY A 123 -12.71 -7.80 -3.79
N TYR A 124 -13.30 -6.80 -3.15
CA TYR A 124 -14.38 -6.02 -3.75
C TYR A 124 -13.83 -4.95 -4.69
N LYS A 125 -14.29 -4.96 -5.95
CA LYS A 125 -14.02 -3.89 -6.91
C LYS A 125 -15.08 -2.79 -6.79
N ASP A 126 -14.64 -1.59 -6.45
CA ASP A 126 -15.53 -0.42 -6.34
C ASP A 126 -16.25 -0.16 -7.67
N ARG A 127 -17.59 -0.14 -7.63
CA ARG A 127 -18.44 0.10 -8.81
C ARG A 127 -18.83 1.57 -8.95
N ALA A 128 -18.79 2.32 -7.85
CA ALA A 128 -19.15 3.72 -7.78
C ALA A 128 -18.37 4.41 -6.65
N ILE A 129 -18.29 5.74 -6.71
CA ILE A 129 -17.70 6.57 -5.63
C ILE A 129 -18.46 6.36 -4.31
N VAL A 130 -19.79 6.22 -4.40
CA VAL A 130 -20.65 5.87 -3.27
C VAL A 130 -21.43 4.63 -3.66
N ASP A 131 -20.97 3.49 -3.18
CA ASP A 131 -21.63 2.21 -3.40
C ASP A 131 -22.47 1.82 -2.17
N ARG A 132 -23.78 1.68 -2.38
CA ARG A 132 -24.72 1.31 -1.32
C ARG A 132 -25.19 -0.15 -1.41
N THR A 133 -24.59 -0.94 -2.31
CA THR A 133 -24.90 -2.36 -2.42
C THR A 133 -24.58 -3.09 -1.11
N LYS A 134 -25.32 -4.17 -0.85
CA LYS A 134 -25.10 -5.01 0.33
C LYS A 134 -23.67 -5.55 0.36
N GLU A 135 -23.17 -6.01 -0.79
CA GLU A 135 -21.82 -6.54 -0.98
C GLU A 135 -20.74 -5.53 -0.59
N ALA A 136 -20.80 -4.29 -1.11
CA ALA A 136 -19.85 -3.24 -0.74
C ALA A 136 -19.88 -2.95 0.76
N ARG A 137 -21.08 -2.86 1.35
CA ARG A 137 -21.25 -2.57 2.78
C ARG A 137 -20.67 -3.69 3.65
N GLU A 138 -20.94 -4.95 3.32
CA GLU A 138 -20.40 -6.11 4.04
C GLU A 138 -18.87 -6.16 3.93
N TYR A 139 -18.34 -5.98 2.73
CA TYR A 139 -16.89 -5.92 2.48
C TYR A 139 -16.21 -4.84 3.32
N TYR A 140 -16.68 -3.59 3.23
CA TYR A 140 -16.08 -2.47 3.93
C TYR A 140 -16.27 -2.58 5.44
N ASN A 141 -17.43 -3.01 5.93
CA ASN A 141 -17.66 -3.23 7.36
C ASN A 141 -16.71 -4.28 7.94
N PHE A 142 -16.50 -5.39 7.21
CA PHE A 142 -15.53 -6.41 7.59
C PHE A 142 -14.13 -5.81 7.71
N TRP A 143 -13.64 -5.15 6.66
CA TRP A 143 -12.28 -4.62 6.66
C TRP A 143 -12.07 -3.45 7.63
N TYR A 144 -13.04 -2.57 7.83
CA TYR A 144 -12.93 -1.54 8.87
C TYR A 144 -12.88 -2.13 10.26
N LYS A 145 -13.61 -3.22 10.52
CA LYS A 145 -13.54 -3.94 11.80
C LYS A 145 -12.17 -4.59 11.99
N VAL A 146 -11.61 -5.21 10.95
CA VAL A 146 -10.30 -5.90 10.99
C VAL A 146 -9.14 -4.91 11.09
N LEU A 147 -9.16 -3.83 10.30
CA LEU A 147 -8.05 -2.90 10.17
C LEU A 147 -8.14 -1.70 11.11
N GLY A 148 -9.32 -1.39 11.68
CA GLY A 148 -9.52 -0.22 12.54
C GLY A 148 -9.19 1.12 11.86
N LEU A 149 -9.48 1.25 10.56
CA LEU A 149 -9.16 2.43 9.72
C LEU A 149 -10.33 3.37 9.47
#